data_AF-A0A2T5GBY5-F1
#
_entry.id   AF-A0A2T5GBY5-F1
#
_cell.length_a   1.000
_cell.length_b   1.000
_cell.length_c   1.000
_cell.angle_alpha   90.00
_cell.angle_beta   90.00
_cell.angle_gamma   90.00
#
_symmetry.space_group_name_H-M   'P 1'
#
loop_
_entity.id
_entity.type
_entity.pdbx_description
1 polymer ?
#
loop_
_entity_poly.entity_id
_entity_poly.type
_entity_poly.pdbx_seq_one_letter_code
_entity_poly.pdbx_strand_id
1 'polypeptide(L)'
;MILDAPDLKTARLLKEALVEAYREKVPQAVQVSEDGFDDVTAVLVLPERYWRRLRTTNGVERQGEEIRRRECVIRFFPNRESAIRLLGAFLMEIDEEWRTGRKYLNMDEYETWKKVQQAWRESNQACATTA
;
A
#
# COMPACT_ATOMS: atom_id res chain seq x y z
N MET A 1 -0.41 10.76 14.10
CA MET A 1 -0.78 10.96 12.68
C MET A 1 -1.85 9.94 12.33
N ILE A 2 -2.87 10.26 11.53
CA ILE A 2 -4.01 9.37 11.24
C ILE A 2 -3.55 7.96 10.81
N LEU A 3 -2.48 7.90 10.02
CA LEU A 3 -1.94 6.66 9.46
C LEU A 3 -1.16 5.81 10.48
N ASP A 4 -0.67 6.40 11.57
CA ASP A 4 0.04 5.71 12.66
C ASP A 4 -0.92 5.19 13.76
N ALA A 5 -2.23 5.29 13.56
CA ALA A 5 -3.20 4.83 14.54
C ALA A 5 -3.11 3.29 14.72
N PRO A 6 -3.21 2.79 15.97
CA PRO A 6 -3.21 1.36 16.25
C PRO A 6 -4.52 0.66 15.85
N ASP A 7 -5.60 1.42 15.67
CA ASP A 7 -6.92 0.90 15.36
C ASP A 7 -7.76 1.90 14.56
N LEU A 8 -8.80 1.39 13.89
CA LEU A 8 -9.67 2.19 13.04
C LEU A 8 -10.47 3.25 13.83
N LYS A 9 -10.80 3.01 15.11
CA LYS A 9 -11.54 3.99 15.92
C LYS A 9 -10.65 5.18 16.23
N THR A 10 -9.41 4.93 16.64
CA THR A 10 -8.40 5.97 16.86
C THR A 10 -8.12 6.73 15.56
N ALA A 11 -8.02 6.04 14.42
CA ALA A 11 -7.84 6.69 13.11
C ALA A 11 -9.01 7.66 12.80
N ARG A 12 -10.25 7.28 13.09
CA ARG A 12 -11.45 8.12 12.89
C ARG A 12 -11.46 9.33 13.81
N LEU A 13 -11.14 9.17 15.09
CA LEU A 13 -11.04 10.30 16.03
C LEU A 13 -9.97 11.31 15.58
N LEU A 14 -8.82 10.83 15.11
CA LEU A 14 -7.76 11.69 14.58
C LEU A 14 -8.17 12.40 13.28
N LYS A 15 -8.97 11.74 12.42
CA LYS A 15 -9.55 12.35 11.23
C LYS A 15 -10.50 13.49 11.62
N GLU A 16 -11.43 13.25 12.54
CA GLU A 16 -12.38 14.26 13.00
C GLU A 16 -11.68 15.48 13.59
N ALA A 17 -10.65 15.27 14.42
CA ALA A 17 -9.84 16.34 14.97
C ALA A 17 -9.10 17.14 13.87
N LEU A 18 -8.61 16.48 12.83
CA LEU A 18 -7.96 17.14 11.69
C LEU A 18 -8.97 17.95 10.87
N VAL A 19 -10.16 17.40 10.61
CA VAL A 19 -11.24 18.09 9.89
C VAL A 19 -11.62 19.36 10.64
N GLU A 20 -11.86 19.28 11.96
CA GLU A 20 -12.24 20.44 12.77
C GLU A 20 -11.15 21.53 12.75
N ALA A 21 -9.88 21.16 12.85
CA ALA A 21 -8.77 22.11 12.90
C ALA A 21 -8.48 22.80 11.56
N TYR A 22 -8.79 22.16 10.43
CA TYR A 22 -8.30 22.59 9.10
C TYR A 22 -9.37 22.82 8.04
N ARG A 23 -10.66 22.52 8.33
CA ARG A 23 -11.77 22.69 7.37
C ARG A 23 -11.83 24.10 6.78
N GLU A 24 -11.59 25.14 7.58
CA GLU A 24 -11.62 26.53 7.10
C GLU A 24 -10.34 26.95 6.36
N LYS A 25 -9.18 26.41 6.75
CA LYS A 25 -7.88 26.84 6.21
C LYS A 25 -7.55 26.17 4.88
N VAL A 26 -7.86 24.88 4.76
CA VAL A 26 -7.49 24.04 3.61
C VAL A 26 -8.62 23.07 3.24
N PRO A 27 -9.80 23.58 2.82
CA PRO A 27 -10.99 22.76 2.58
C PRO A 27 -10.77 21.64 1.56
N GLN A 28 -9.99 21.89 0.50
CA GLN A 28 -9.69 20.89 -0.52
C GLN A 28 -8.86 19.71 0.01
N ALA A 29 -7.87 19.98 0.87
CA ALA A 29 -7.04 18.94 1.45
C ALA A 29 -7.83 18.08 2.46
N VAL A 30 -8.72 18.73 3.21
CA VAL A 30 -9.65 18.04 4.11
C VAL A 30 -10.58 17.12 3.32
N GLN A 31 -11.19 17.61 2.25
CA GLN A 31 -12.05 16.79 1.39
C GLN A 31 -11.32 15.56 0.84
N VAL A 32 -10.13 15.72 0.27
CA VAL A 32 -9.31 14.59 -0.21
C VAL A 32 -9.01 13.60 0.91
N SER A 33 -8.71 14.08 2.12
CA SER A 33 -8.48 13.22 3.28
C SER A 33 -9.76 12.51 3.74
N GLU A 34 -10.94 13.11 3.56
CA GLU A 34 -12.20 12.50 3.92
C GLU A 34 -12.58 11.38 2.94
N ASP A 35 -12.45 11.66 1.65
CA ASP A 35 -12.77 10.74 0.54
C ASP A 35 -11.82 9.53 0.54
N GLY A 36 -10.53 9.74 0.78
CA GLY A 36 -9.52 8.65 0.78
C GLY A 36 -9.36 7.91 2.11
N PHE A 37 -10.11 8.25 3.16
CA PHE A 37 -9.87 7.71 4.50
C PHE A 37 -10.01 6.19 4.57
N ASP A 38 -11.07 5.64 3.98
CA ASP A 38 -11.35 4.21 4.04
C ASP A 38 -10.30 3.41 3.26
N ASP A 39 -9.84 3.92 2.11
CA ASP A 39 -8.79 3.29 1.31
C ASP A 39 -7.46 3.21 2.07
N VAL A 40 -7.05 4.30 2.72
CA VAL A 40 -5.75 4.34 3.39
C VAL A 40 -5.78 3.58 4.72
N THR A 41 -6.94 3.48 5.38
CA THR A 41 -7.08 2.71 6.63
C THR A 41 -7.32 1.22 6.43
N ALA A 42 -7.59 0.77 5.21
CA ALA A 42 -7.76 -0.66 4.88
C ALA A 42 -6.57 -1.52 5.32
N VAL A 43 -5.36 -0.94 5.36
CA VAL A 43 -4.14 -1.63 5.80
C VAL A 43 -4.21 -2.10 7.26
N LEU A 44 -5.00 -1.43 8.11
CA LEU A 44 -5.12 -1.74 9.55
C LEU A 44 -5.77 -3.10 9.82
N VAL A 45 -6.44 -3.70 8.83
CA VAL A 45 -7.02 -5.04 8.92
C VAL A 45 -5.96 -6.14 8.78
N LEU A 46 -4.83 -5.82 8.16
CA LEU A 46 -3.73 -6.77 7.94
C LEU A 46 -2.88 -6.94 9.21
N PRO A 47 -2.01 -7.95 9.28
CA PRO A 47 -1.04 -8.04 10.39
C PRO A 47 -0.09 -6.83 10.43
N GLU A 48 0.23 -6.37 11.64
CA GLU A 48 1.01 -5.13 11.89
C GLU A 48 2.35 -5.08 11.15
N ARG A 49 2.98 -6.24 10.95
CA ARG A 49 4.25 -6.37 10.24
C ARG A 49 4.20 -5.77 8.82
N TYR A 50 3.03 -5.79 8.18
CA TYR A 50 2.84 -5.30 6.81
C TYR A 50 2.53 -3.80 6.75
N TRP A 51 2.04 -3.21 7.83
CA TRP A 51 1.51 -1.84 7.83
C TRP A 51 2.53 -0.82 7.34
N ARG A 52 3.74 -0.86 7.89
CA ARG A 52 4.78 0.13 7.56
C ARG A 52 5.12 0.16 6.07
N ARG A 53 5.13 -1.00 5.40
CA ARG A 53 5.50 -1.09 3.97
C ARG A 53 4.33 -0.72 3.07
N LEU A 54 3.11 -1.13 3.41
CA LEU A 54 1.93 -0.92 2.58
C LEU A 54 1.34 0.49 2.72
N ARG A 55 1.54 1.14 3.87
CA ARG A 55 1.00 2.48 4.15
C ARG A 55 1.79 3.61 3.49
N THR A 56 3.03 3.36 3.09
CA THR A 56 3.92 4.40 2.54
C THR A 56 4.13 4.19 1.05
N THR A 57 4.25 5.28 0.31
CA THR A 57 4.59 5.29 -1.13
C THR A 57 6.09 5.16 -1.40
N ASN A 58 6.92 5.07 -0.36
CA ASN A 58 8.39 5.00 -0.45
C ASN A 58 8.92 3.98 -1.49
N GLY A 59 8.29 2.81 -1.57
CA GLY A 59 8.70 1.77 -2.52
C GLY A 59 8.45 2.17 -3.98
N VAL A 60 7.30 2.78 -4.26
CA VAL A 60 6.92 3.25 -5.59
C VAL A 60 7.68 4.50 -5.97
N GLU A 61 7.87 5.43 -5.03
CA GLU A 61 8.64 6.66 -5.24
C GLU A 61 10.11 6.35 -5.55
N ARG A 62 10.73 5.43 -4.80
CA ARG A 62 12.10 4.98 -5.08
C ARG A 62 12.21 4.34 -6.46
N GLN A 63 11.25 3.51 -6.86
CA GLN A 63 11.22 2.92 -8.20
C GLN A 63 11.07 3.98 -9.29
N GLY A 64 10.16 4.94 -9.10
CA GLY A 64 9.94 6.04 -10.03
C GLY A 64 11.17 6.93 -10.18
N GLU A 65 11.87 7.23 -9.09
CA GLU A 65 13.13 7.98 -9.13
C GLU A 65 14.20 7.24 -9.93
N GLU A 66 14.30 5.92 -9.74
CA GLU A 66 15.29 5.08 -10.40
C GLU A 66 15.01 4.93 -11.91
N ILE A 67 13.73 4.88 -12.30
CA ILE A 67 13.32 5.01 -13.71
C ILE A 67 13.73 6.36 -14.28
N ARG A 68 13.45 7.46 -13.57
CA ARG A 68 13.83 8.81 -14.03
C ARG A 68 15.34 8.96 -14.17
N ARG A 69 16.13 8.40 -13.26
CA ARG A 69 17.61 8.42 -13.35
C ARG A 69 18.10 7.73 -14.62
N ARG A 70 17.55 6.57 -14.97
CA ARG A 70 17.90 5.85 -16.20
C ARG A 70 17.42 6.58 -17.46
N GLU A 71 16.24 7.18 -17.41
CA GLU A 71 15.72 8.03 -18.50
C GLU A 71 16.62 9.26 -18.73
N CYS A 72 17.05 9.95 -17.67
CA CYS A 72 17.90 11.13 -17.77
C CYS A 72 19.23 10.86 -18.50
N VAL A 73 19.77 9.63 -18.42
CA VAL A 73 20.99 9.24 -19.15
C VAL A 73 20.72 9.05 -20.65
N ILE A 74 19.57 8.48 -21.01
CA ILE A 74 19.21 8.17 -22.41
C ILE A 74 18.77 9.42 -23.18
N ARG A 75 18.19 10.42 -22.49
CA ARG A 75 17.69 11.71 -23.02
C ARG A 75 16.52 11.64 -24.00
N PHE A 76 16.51 10.71 -24.95
CA PHE A 76 15.39 10.48 -25.86
C PHE A 76 15.32 9.01 -26.29
N PHE A 77 14.11 8.47 -26.42
CA PHE A 77 13.90 7.12 -26.95
C PHE A 77 13.58 7.17 -28.45
N PRO A 78 14.20 6.32 -29.28
CA PRO A 78 13.93 6.30 -30.73
C PRO A 78 12.54 5.77 -31.07
N ASN A 79 11.93 4.97 -30.20
CA ASN A 79 10.56 4.48 -30.32
C ASN A 79 10.03 3.99 -28.96
N ARG A 80 8.73 3.74 -28.87
CA ARG A 80 8.05 3.26 -27.65
C ARG A 80 8.58 1.89 -27.18
N GLU A 81 8.90 0.99 -28.10
CA GLU A 81 9.39 -0.35 -27.77
C GLU A 81 10.74 -0.31 -27.05
N SER A 82 11.62 0.64 -27.39
CA SER A 82 12.89 0.84 -26.68
C SER A 82 12.68 1.23 -25.22
N ALA A 83 11.70 2.09 -24.93
CA ALA A 83 11.37 2.44 -23.55
C ALA A 83 10.82 1.23 -22.78
N ILE A 84 9.90 0.46 -23.38
CA ILE A 84 9.34 -0.74 -22.76
C ILE A 84 10.44 -1.76 -22.44
N ARG A 85 11.40 -1.97 -23.34
CA ARG A 85 12.52 -2.90 -23.08
C ARG A 85 13.38 -2.46 -21.89
N LEU A 86 13.65 -1.16 -21.75
CA LEU A 86 14.40 -0.63 -20.61
C LEU A 86 13.64 -0.84 -19.30
N LEU A 87 12.36 -0.43 -19.25
CA LEU A 87 11.53 -0.61 -18.06
C LEU A 87 11.37 -2.08 -17.72
N GLY A 88 11.15 -2.94 -18.73
CA GLY A 88 11.05 -4.38 -18.55
C GLY A 88 12.33 -4.98 -17.96
N ALA A 89 13.50 -4.64 -18.52
CA ALA A 89 14.79 -5.10 -18.01
C ALA A 89 15.02 -4.65 -16.56
N PHE A 90 14.68 -3.41 -16.22
CA PHE A 90 14.79 -2.90 -14.85
C PHE A 90 13.85 -3.61 -13.87
N LEU A 91 12.60 -3.86 -14.26
CA LEU A 91 11.65 -4.58 -13.41
C LEU A 91 12.05 -6.04 -13.22
N MET A 92 12.63 -6.67 -14.24
CA MET A 92 13.17 -8.02 -14.15
C MET A 92 14.37 -8.09 -13.18
N GLU A 93 15.24 -7.08 -13.18
CA GLU A 93 16.35 -6.96 -12.22
C GLU A 93 15.82 -6.89 -10.77
N ILE A 94 14.80 -6.06 -10.52
CA ILE A 94 14.15 -5.97 -9.21
C ILE A 94 13.53 -7.31 -8.79
N ASP A 95 12.80 -7.96 -9.70
CA ASP A 95 12.17 -9.26 -9.42
C ASP A 95 13.22 -10.31 -9.02
N GLU A 96 14.32 -10.39 -9.78
CA GLU A 96 15.41 -11.32 -9.49
C GLU A 96 16.08 -11.03 -8.15
N GLU A 97 16.32 -9.75 -7.82
CA GLU A 97 16.84 -9.33 -6.52
C GLU A 97 15.91 -9.74 -5.37
N TRP A 98 14.61 -9.60 -5.52
CA TRP A 98 13.63 -9.96 -4.49
C TRP A 98 13.47 -11.48 -4.36
N ARG A 99 13.65 -12.21 -5.46
CA ARG A 99 13.56 -13.67 -5.52
C ARG A 99 14.77 -14.36 -4.90
N THR A 100 15.97 -13.86 -5.20
CA THR A 100 17.25 -14.48 -4.77
C THR A 100 17.84 -13.84 -3.51
N GLY A 101 17.62 -12.54 -3.32
CA GLY A 101 18.17 -11.77 -2.23
C GLY A 101 17.16 -11.52 -1.11
N ARG A 102 17.15 -10.29 -0.60
CA ARG A 102 16.27 -9.92 0.53
C ARG A 102 14.88 -9.58 0.02
N LYS A 103 13.93 -10.48 0.23
CA LYS A 103 12.50 -10.26 -0.10
C LYS A 103 12.00 -8.91 0.42
N TYR A 104 11.54 -8.05 -0.48
CA TYR A 104 10.97 -6.75 -0.14
C TYR A 104 9.68 -6.86 0.68
N LEU A 105 8.87 -7.89 0.45
CA LEU A 105 7.71 -8.23 1.27
C LEU A 105 7.68 -9.75 1.45
N ASN A 106 7.81 -10.23 2.70
CA ASN A 106 7.67 -11.66 2.99
C ASN A 106 6.19 -11.94 3.28
N MET A 107 5.58 -12.83 2.51
CA MET A 107 4.15 -13.12 2.57
C MET A 107 3.80 -14.34 3.46
N ASP A 108 4.78 -15.00 4.08
CA ASP A 108 4.58 -16.26 4.81
C ASP A 108 3.60 -16.09 6.01
N GLU A 109 3.73 -14.96 6.72
CA GLU A 109 2.86 -14.61 7.85
C GLU A 109 1.45 -14.23 7.39
N TYR A 110 1.34 -13.48 6.29
CA TYR A 110 0.06 -13.16 5.66
C TYR A 110 -0.68 -14.42 5.21
N GLU A 111 -0.01 -15.39 4.59
CA GLU A 111 -0.63 -16.65 4.16
C GLU A 111 -1.16 -17.45 5.35
N THR A 112 -0.41 -17.47 6.46
CA THR A 112 -0.86 -18.10 7.71
C THR A 112 -2.09 -17.40 8.27
N TRP A 113 -2.04 -16.07 8.38
CA TRP A 113 -3.17 -15.25 8.83
C TRP A 113 -4.42 -15.45 7.96
N LYS A 114 -4.24 -15.47 6.63
CA LYS A 114 -5.33 -15.65 5.66
C LYS A 114 -6.03 -17.00 5.84
N LYS A 115 -5.28 -18.08 6.06
CA LYS A 115 -5.85 -19.41 6.33
C LYS A 115 -6.70 -19.42 7.59
N VAL A 116 -6.22 -18.79 8.67
CA VAL A 116 -6.97 -18.66 9.94
C VAL A 116 -8.27 -17.86 9.71
N GLN A 117 -8.19 -16.74 9.00
CA GLN A 117 -9.36 -15.92 8.68
C GLN A 117 -10.37 -16.67 7.81
N GLN A 118 -9.89 -17.45 6.84
CA GLN A 118 -10.76 -18.22 5.96
C GLN A 118 -11.49 -19.33 6.73
N ALA A 119 -10.78 -20.09 7.57
CA ALA A 119 -11.41 -21.11 8.42
C ALA A 119 -12.45 -20.51 9.39
N TRP A 120 -12.18 -19.32 9.94
CA TRP A 120 -13.14 -18.61 10.78
C TRP A 120 -14.40 -18.20 10.00
N ARG A 121 -14.25 -17.68 8.77
CA ARG A 121 -15.37 -17.30 7.90
C ARG A 121 -16.24 -18.52 7.55
N GLU A 122 -15.60 -19.62 7.18
CA GLU A 122 -16.28 -20.89 6.84
C GLU A 122 -17.07 -21.44 8.03
N SER A 123 -16.50 -21.39 9.24
CA SER A 123 -17.19 -21.81 10.47
C SER A 123 -18.41 -20.95 10.80
N ASN A 124 -18.31 -19.62 10.64
CA ASN A 124 -19.42 -18.71 10.89
C ASN A 124 -20.54 -18.83 9.84
N GLN A 125 -20.19 -19.08 8.58
CA GLN A 125 -21.18 -19.37 7.54
C GLN A 125 -21.91 -20.69 7.81
N ALA A 126 -21.20 -21.75 8.20
CA ALA A 126 -21.82 -23.02 8.57
C ALA A 126 -22.80 -22.86 9.75
N CYS A 127 -22.43 -22.06 10.76
CA CYS A 127 -23.29 -21.77 11.90
C CYS A 127 -24.53 -20.94 11.52
N ALA A 128 -24.39 -19.98 10.60
CA ALA A 128 -25.49 -19.14 10.10
C ALA A 128 -26.46 -19.86 9.14
N THR A 129 -26.04 -20.98 8.53
CA THR A 129 -26.88 -21.75 7.60
C THR A 129 -27.63 -22.90 8.29
N THR A 130 -27.31 -23.18 9.56
CA THR A 130 -27.91 -24.26 10.36
C THR A 130 -29.00 -23.73 11.33
N ALA A 131 -29.35 -22.45 11.24
CA ALA A 131 -30.43 -21.78 11.98
C ALA A 131 -31.53 -21.33 11.00
#